data_AF-A0A8T3ZGN5-F1
#
_entry.id   AF-A0A8T3ZGN5-F1
#
_cell.length_a   1.000
_cell.length_b   1.000
_cell.length_c   1.000
_cell.angle_alpha   90.00
_cell.angle_beta   90.00
_cell.angle_gamma   90.00
#
_symmetry.space_group_name_H-M   'P 1'
#
loop_
_entity.id
_entity.type
_entity.pdbx_description
1 polymer ?
#
loop_
_entity_poly.entity_id
_entity_poly.type
_entity_poly.pdbx_seq_one_letter_code
_entity_poly.pdbx_strand_id
1 'polypeptide(L)'
;MTEIPYQVTKTSIIESIANCVRDKKIEGISGVHDRSDKQGIEVLVELKRDSNAEVVLNQLYAHTPLEGTFGIINLVLVNNEPKVLGLYDLVRLFIEFRKEIVTKRCQFELKKAEERAHILVGLIRALENIDAVVAFLKSSKNVDDARSGLMSKYSLSEVQANAILDMRLQRLIALEREKIETEHKQLMETISWLKKVLSDINEVLKIIKQELLEIKDKYGDSRKTVIIDAEDERPLEALIPNDEVVITITNKGYVKRVSLTEYHSQNRGGKGVIGTDTKEEDFV
;
A
#
# COMPACT_ATOMS: atom_id res chain seq x y z
N MET A 1 -7.20 22.41 11.46
CA MET A 1 -7.02 20.95 11.32
C MET A 1 -6.92 20.63 9.84
N THR A 2 -5.87 19.94 9.41
CA THR A 2 -5.57 19.68 7.99
C THR A 2 -5.71 18.21 7.57
N GLU A 3 -5.77 17.30 8.55
CA GLU A 3 -5.88 15.86 8.35
C GLU A 3 -6.89 15.30 9.36
N ILE A 4 -7.48 14.15 9.03
CA ILE A 4 -8.48 13.46 9.87
C ILE A 4 -8.16 11.96 9.95
N PRO A 5 -8.58 11.27 11.02
CA PRO A 5 -8.30 9.84 11.17
C PRO A 5 -8.92 8.98 10.06
N TYR A 6 -8.34 7.79 9.87
CA TYR A 6 -8.80 6.82 8.87
C TYR A 6 -10.27 6.44 9.11
N GLN A 7 -11.06 6.40 8.02
CA GLN A 7 -12.51 6.10 8.05
C GLN A 7 -13.38 7.08 8.84
N VAL A 8 -12.85 8.24 9.23
CA VAL A 8 -13.64 9.32 9.84
C VAL A 8 -14.04 10.34 8.78
N THR A 9 -15.26 10.87 8.87
CA THR A 9 -15.72 11.94 7.97
C THR A 9 -15.61 13.29 8.64
N LYS A 10 -15.27 14.32 7.86
CA LYS A 10 -15.24 15.71 8.34
C LYS A 10 -16.57 16.13 8.95
N THR A 11 -17.69 15.78 8.32
CA THR A 11 -19.03 16.09 8.83
C THR A 11 -19.24 15.50 10.22
N SER A 12 -18.85 14.24 10.44
CA SER A 12 -18.97 13.62 11.77
C SER A 12 -18.13 14.31 12.84
N ILE A 13 -16.94 14.81 12.49
CA ILE A 13 -16.09 15.59 13.42
C ILE A 13 -16.79 16.90 13.78
N ILE A 14 -17.26 17.66 12.79
CA ILE A 14 -17.91 18.96 13.02
C ILE A 14 -19.19 18.78 13.85
N GLU A 15 -20.01 17.78 13.54
CA GLU A 15 -21.21 17.44 14.30
C GLU A 15 -20.88 17.02 15.74
N SER A 16 -19.84 16.18 15.91
CA SER A 16 -19.38 15.74 17.22
C SER A 16 -18.90 16.94 18.07
N ILE A 17 -18.11 17.85 17.50
CA ILE A 17 -17.68 19.06 18.20
C ILE A 17 -18.88 19.94 18.55
N ALA A 18 -19.78 20.20 17.60
CA ALA A 18 -20.96 21.03 17.82
C ALA A 18 -21.87 20.47 18.92
N ASN A 19 -22.06 19.14 18.95
CA ASN A 19 -22.81 18.46 20.01
C ASN A 19 -22.08 18.55 21.36
N CYS A 20 -20.78 18.33 21.40
CA CYS A 20 -20.00 18.43 22.63
C CYS A 20 -19.99 19.86 23.22
N VAL A 21 -19.97 20.88 22.37
CA VAL A 21 -20.10 22.29 22.80
C VAL A 21 -21.51 22.60 23.31
N ARG A 22 -22.54 22.10 22.61
CA ARG A 22 -23.95 22.26 23.02
C ARG A 22 -24.22 21.61 24.39
N ASP A 23 -23.68 20.43 24.59
CA ASP A 23 -23.82 19.63 25.82
C ASP A 23 -22.89 20.09 26.95
N LYS A 24 -22.09 21.15 26.72
CA LYS A 24 -21.06 21.67 27.64
C LYS A 24 -20.03 20.63 28.09
N LYS A 25 -19.75 19.63 27.25
CA LYS A 25 -18.65 18.67 27.46
C LYS A 25 -17.30 19.29 27.09
N ILE A 26 -17.29 20.17 26.11
CA ILE A 26 -16.12 20.94 25.69
C ILE A 26 -16.47 22.41 25.87
N GLU A 27 -15.67 23.12 26.66
CA GLU A 27 -15.80 24.55 26.87
C GLU A 27 -14.73 25.30 26.07
N GLY A 28 -14.85 26.63 26.00
CA GLY A 28 -13.83 27.45 25.35
C GLY A 28 -13.82 27.47 23.82
N ILE A 29 -14.74 26.76 23.15
CA ILE A 29 -14.95 26.90 21.70
C ILE A 29 -16.01 27.98 21.43
N SER A 30 -15.70 28.89 20.51
CA SER A 30 -16.58 29.94 20.00
C SER A 30 -17.31 29.51 18.73
N GLY A 31 -16.66 28.74 17.86
CA GLY A 31 -17.23 28.30 16.58
C GLY A 31 -16.39 27.24 15.90
N VAL A 32 -16.99 26.52 14.95
CA VAL A 32 -16.31 25.56 14.08
C VAL A 32 -16.71 25.85 12.64
N HIS A 33 -15.73 26.04 11.77
CA HIS A 33 -15.92 26.41 10.37
C HIS A 33 -15.19 25.45 9.46
N ASP A 34 -15.86 25.03 8.40
CA ASP A 34 -15.27 24.22 7.34
C ASP A 34 -14.77 25.13 6.22
N ARG A 35 -13.46 25.15 6.01
CA ARG A 35 -12.77 25.89 4.94
C ARG A 35 -12.18 24.96 3.89
N SER A 36 -12.55 23.69 3.90
CA SER A 36 -11.99 22.71 2.97
C SER A 36 -12.36 23.07 1.53
N ASP A 37 -11.41 22.89 0.64
CA ASP A 37 -11.57 23.15 -0.79
C ASP A 37 -11.08 21.95 -1.61
N LYS A 38 -10.77 22.18 -2.90
CA LYS A 38 -10.21 21.12 -3.76
C LYS A 38 -8.75 20.80 -3.44
N GLN A 39 -8.05 21.66 -2.71
CA GLN A 39 -6.63 21.51 -2.38
C GLN A 39 -6.43 20.71 -1.09
N GLY A 40 -7.41 20.71 -0.18
CA GLY A 40 -7.32 19.87 1.01
C GLY A 40 -8.47 20.05 2.00
N ILE A 41 -8.34 19.33 3.11
CA ILE A 41 -9.23 19.47 4.26
C ILE A 41 -8.71 20.61 5.12
N GLU A 42 -9.59 21.52 5.50
CA GLU A 42 -9.28 22.56 6.48
C GLU A 42 -10.50 22.79 7.37
N VAL A 43 -10.40 22.36 8.63
CA VAL A 43 -11.41 22.65 9.67
C VAL A 43 -10.82 23.62 10.69
N LEU A 44 -11.46 24.76 10.84
CA LEU A 44 -11.07 25.82 11.77
C LEU A 44 -11.94 25.73 13.03
N VAL A 45 -11.30 25.60 14.18
CA VAL A 45 -11.96 25.68 15.49
C VAL A 45 -11.56 27.01 16.13
N GLU A 46 -12.52 27.90 16.31
CA GLU A 46 -12.32 29.21 16.92
C GLU A 46 -12.47 29.09 18.45
N LEU A 47 -11.49 29.57 19.19
CA LEU A 47 -11.49 29.58 20.65
C LEU A 47 -12.06 30.90 21.20
N LYS A 48 -12.63 30.85 22.41
CA LYS A 48 -12.97 32.06 23.17
C LYS A 48 -11.69 32.71 23.68
N ARG A 49 -11.74 34.03 23.93
CA ARG A 49 -10.56 34.84 24.28
C ARG A 49 -9.79 34.33 25.52
N ASP A 50 -10.51 33.79 26.50
CA ASP A 50 -9.94 33.39 27.79
C ASP A 50 -9.71 31.88 27.91
N SER A 51 -9.70 31.15 26.78
CA SER A 51 -9.60 29.68 26.77
C SER A 51 -8.18 29.18 26.56
N ASN A 52 -7.78 28.19 27.37
CA ASN A 52 -6.51 27.51 27.19
C ASN A 52 -6.59 26.52 26.00
N ALA A 53 -5.79 26.76 24.96
CA ALA A 53 -5.80 25.99 23.73
C ALA A 53 -5.40 24.50 23.93
N GLU A 54 -4.46 24.21 24.83
CA GLU A 54 -4.02 22.83 25.10
C GLU A 54 -5.12 22.02 25.79
N VAL A 55 -5.83 22.64 26.74
CA VAL A 55 -6.96 22.01 27.43
C VAL A 55 -8.09 21.70 26.46
N VAL A 56 -8.45 22.66 25.60
CA VAL A 56 -9.49 22.44 24.57
C VAL A 56 -9.05 21.36 23.58
N LEU A 57 -7.78 21.31 23.20
CA LEU A 57 -7.24 20.28 22.32
C LEU A 57 -7.32 18.89 22.96
N ASN A 58 -6.97 18.74 24.24
CA ASN A 58 -7.11 17.48 24.97
C ASN A 58 -8.57 17.05 25.09
N GLN A 59 -9.48 17.99 25.37
CA GLN A 59 -10.92 17.74 25.39
C GLN A 59 -11.45 17.30 24.02
N LEU A 60 -10.95 17.89 22.93
CA LEU A 60 -11.28 17.48 21.57
C LEU A 60 -10.83 16.04 21.31
N TYR A 61 -9.62 15.65 21.69
CA TYR A 61 -9.16 14.27 21.54
C TYR A 61 -9.96 13.28 22.40
N ALA A 62 -10.33 13.65 23.63
CA ALA A 62 -11.05 12.77 24.55
C ALA A 62 -12.54 12.59 24.21
N HIS A 63 -13.18 13.57 23.58
CA HIS A 63 -14.63 13.60 23.39
C HIS A 63 -15.10 13.55 21.93
N THR A 64 -14.18 13.57 20.97
CA THR A 64 -14.51 13.57 19.54
C THR A 64 -13.72 12.48 18.81
N PRO A 65 -14.12 12.07 17.57
CA PRO A 65 -13.44 11.00 16.84
C PRO A 65 -12.10 11.42 16.22
N LEU A 66 -11.45 12.45 16.76
CA LEU A 66 -10.11 12.89 16.36
C LEU A 66 -9.02 11.95 16.85
N GLU A 67 -9.32 11.17 17.87
CA GLU A 67 -8.48 10.09 18.37
C GLU A 67 -9.34 8.84 18.57
N GLY A 68 -8.74 7.69 18.32
CA GLY A 68 -9.45 6.43 18.43
C GLY A 68 -8.51 5.24 18.38
N THR A 69 -9.05 4.08 18.73
CA THR A 69 -8.33 2.82 18.65
C THR A 69 -8.60 2.14 17.31
N PHE A 70 -7.61 1.42 16.80
CA PHE A 70 -7.75 0.60 15.61
C PHE A 70 -7.39 -0.85 15.94
N GLY A 71 -8.38 -1.74 15.90
CA GLY A 71 -8.17 -3.17 16.13
C GLY A 71 -7.51 -3.83 14.93
N ILE A 72 -6.27 -4.29 15.11
CA ILE A 72 -5.51 -4.96 14.04
C ILE A 72 -5.77 -6.47 14.11
N ILE A 73 -6.41 -7.01 13.07
CA ILE A 73 -6.52 -8.45 12.85
C ILE A 73 -6.27 -8.80 11.38
N ASN A 74 -5.26 -9.63 11.15
CA ASN A 74 -4.91 -10.10 9.81
C ASN A 74 -5.57 -11.46 9.56
N LEU A 75 -6.87 -11.46 9.29
CA LEU A 75 -7.64 -12.66 8.94
C LEU A 75 -7.63 -12.86 7.42
N VAL A 76 -7.08 -13.99 6.96
CA VAL A 76 -6.96 -14.30 5.52
C VAL A 76 -7.35 -15.75 5.24
N LEU A 77 -7.66 -16.06 3.98
CA LEU A 77 -7.91 -17.43 3.53
C LEU A 77 -6.61 -18.06 3.04
N VAL A 78 -6.24 -19.19 3.63
CA VAL A 78 -5.13 -20.04 3.16
C VAL A 78 -5.72 -21.39 2.81
N ASN A 79 -5.66 -21.76 1.53
CA ASN A 79 -6.27 -22.99 1.01
C ASN A 79 -7.76 -23.10 1.36
N ASN A 80 -8.51 -22.00 1.18
CA ASN A 80 -9.94 -21.88 1.51
C ASN A 80 -10.29 -22.01 3.01
N GLU A 81 -9.29 -21.97 3.90
CA GLU A 81 -9.50 -21.98 5.35
C GLU A 81 -9.15 -20.61 5.95
N PRO A 82 -10.01 -20.03 6.82
CA PRO A 82 -9.72 -18.78 7.50
C PRO A 82 -8.62 -18.95 8.55
N LYS A 83 -7.57 -18.14 8.47
CA LYS A 83 -6.42 -18.14 9.40
C LYS A 83 -6.03 -16.72 9.77
N VAL A 84 -5.70 -16.52 11.05
CA VAL A 84 -5.12 -15.27 11.55
C VAL A 84 -3.60 -15.38 11.45
N LEU A 85 -2.95 -14.47 10.73
CA LEU A 85 -1.52 -14.55 10.41
C LEU A 85 -0.74 -13.30 10.83
N GLY A 86 0.51 -13.49 11.25
CA GLY A 86 1.45 -12.39 11.43
C GLY A 86 2.01 -11.86 10.11
N LEU A 87 2.69 -10.72 10.16
CA LEU A 87 3.34 -10.11 8.98
C LEU A 87 4.32 -11.06 8.28
N TYR A 88 5.10 -11.81 9.06
CA TYR A 88 6.06 -12.79 8.52
C TYR A 88 5.38 -13.85 7.65
N ASP A 89 4.30 -14.44 8.14
CA ASP A 89 3.57 -15.48 7.40
C ASP A 89 2.89 -14.94 6.15
N LEU A 90 2.33 -13.73 6.21
CA LEU A 90 1.75 -13.05 5.04
C LEU A 90 2.79 -12.85 3.95
N VAL A 91 3.96 -12.32 4.30
CA VAL A 91 5.05 -12.10 3.33
C VAL A 91 5.57 -13.43 2.78
N ARG A 92 5.73 -14.44 3.64
CA ARG A 92 6.14 -15.78 3.22
C ARG A 92 5.17 -16.39 2.20
N LEU A 93 3.87 -16.38 2.49
CA LEU A 93 2.83 -16.91 1.59
C LEU A 93 2.80 -16.15 0.27
N PHE A 94 2.94 -14.82 0.30
CA PHE A 94 3.04 -14.02 -0.92
C PHE A 94 4.24 -14.43 -1.78
N ILE A 95 5.42 -14.62 -1.17
CA ILE A 95 6.62 -15.07 -1.89
C ILE A 95 6.44 -16.49 -2.45
N GLU A 96 5.86 -17.42 -1.70
CA GLU A 96 5.58 -18.78 -2.19
C GLU A 96 4.63 -18.77 -3.39
N PHE A 97 3.55 -17.99 -3.32
CA PHE A 97 2.65 -17.79 -4.46
C PHE A 97 3.39 -17.20 -5.66
N ARG A 98 4.25 -16.20 -5.46
CA ARG A 98 5.06 -15.62 -6.56
C ARG A 98 6.00 -16.64 -7.19
N LYS A 99 6.65 -17.51 -6.40
CA LYS A 99 7.49 -18.60 -6.93
C LYS A 99 6.68 -19.53 -7.84
N GLU A 100 5.49 -19.93 -7.41
CA GLU A 100 4.62 -20.79 -8.20
C GLU A 100 4.22 -20.14 -9.52
N ILE A 101 3.76 -18.88 -9.48
CA ILE A 101 3.33 -18.15 -10.68
C ILE A 101 4.49 -17.92 -11.65
N VAL A 102 5.66 -17.49 -11.16
CA VAL A 102 6.83 -17.28 -12.02
C VAL A 102 7.30 -18.60 -12.64
N THR A 103 7.29 -19.69 -11.88
CA THR A 103 7.63 -21.02 -12.39
C THR A 103 6.67 -21.46 -13.49
N LYS A 104 5.36 -21.33 -13.26
CA LYS A 104 4.32 -21.65 -14.26
C LYS A 104 4.47 -20.81 -15.53
N ARG A 105 4.76 -19.50 -15.38
CA ARG A 105 5.03 -18.60 -16.51
C ARG A 105 6.25 -19.08 -17.31
N CYS A 106 7.37 -19.38 -16.65
CA CYS A 106 8.58 -19.86 -17.31
C CYS A 106 8.37 -21.20 -18.01
N GLN A 107 7.61 -22.13 -17.43
CA GLN A 107 7.25 -23.41 -18.05
C GLN A 107 6.40 -23.21 -19.31
N PHE A 108 5.43 -22.30 -19.26
CA PHE A 108 4.60 -21.97 -20.41
C PHE A 108 5.42 -21.35 -21.55
N GLU A 109 6.27 -20.38 -21.22
CA GLU A 109 7.18 -19.75 -22.18
C GLU A 109 8.17 -20.75 -22.77
N LEU A 110 8.72 -21.65 -21.95
CA LEU A 110 9.64 -22.70 -22.41
C LEU A 110 8.97 -23.62 -23.41
N LYS A 111 7.78 -24.14 -23.07
CA LYS A 111 7.02 -25.01 -23.97
C LYS A 111 6.75 -24.34 -25.32
N LYS A 112 6.30 -23.08 -25.29
CA LYS A 112 6.02 -22.31 -26.51
C LYS A 112 7.28 -22.06 -27.34
N ALA A 113 8.40 -21.76 -26.68
CA ALA A 113 9.69 -21.56 -27.35
C ALA A 113 10.20 -22.85 -27.98
N GLU A 114 10.11 -24.00 -27.29
CA GLU A 114 10.51 -25.31 -27.80
C GLU A 114 9.66 -25.75 -28.99
N GLU A 115 8.34 -25.58 -28.93
CA GLU A 115 7.43 -25.87 -30.05
C GLU A 115 7.79 -25.02 -31.28
N ARG A 116 8.10 -23.73 -31.08
CA ARG A 116 8.51 -22.83 -32.17
C ARG A 116 9.88 -23.21 -32.73
N ALA A 117 10.86 -23.48 -31.87
CA ALA A 117 12.19 -23.90 -32.28
C ALA A 117 12.13 -25.21 -33.08
N HIS A 118 11.30 -26.17 -32.65
CA HIS A 118 11.08 -27.43 -33.36
C HIS A 118 10.61 -27.20 -34.79
N ILE A 119 9.65 -26.28 -35.02
CA ILE A 119 9.20 -25.93 -36.36
C ILE A 119 10.33 -25.29 -37.19
N LEU A 120 11.06 -24.34 -36.60
CA LEU A 120 12.16 -23.64 -37.29
C LEU A 120 13.28 -24.60 -37.71
N VAL A 121 13.63 -25.58 -36.89
CA VAL A 121 14.61 -26.63 -37.25
C VAL A 121 14.18 -27.38 -38.51
N GLY A 122 12.88 -27.74 -38.60
CA GLY A 122 12.34 -28.41 -39.79
C GLY A 122 12.43 -27.52 -41.04
N LEU A 123 12.08 -26.23 -40.90
CA LEU A 123 12.15 -25.26 -41.99
C LEU A 123 13.59 -25.02 -42.45
N ILE A 124 14.54 -24.85 -41.54
CA ILE A 124 15.97 -24.65 -41.86
C ILE A 124 16.50 -25.86 -42.63
N ARG A 125 16.24 -27.08 -42.14
CA ARG A 125 16.67 -28.32 -42.81
C ARG A 125 16.05 -28.47 -44.21
N ALA A 126 14.79 -28.05 -44.38
CA ALA A 126 14.12 -28.05 -45.68
C ALA A 126 14.70 -27.01 -46.63
N LEU A 127 15.03 -25.81 -46.13
CA LEU A 127 15.65 -24.73 -46.92
C LEU A 127 17.08 -25.05 -47.34
N GLU A 128 17.84 -25.80 -46.54
CA GLU A 128 19.17 -26.30 -46.91
C GLU A 128 19.14 -27.29 -48.09
N ASN A 129 18.03 -28.03 -48.24
CA ASN A 129 17.88 -29.06 -49.28
C ASN A 129 16.69 -28.76 -50.20
N ILE A 130 16.45 -27.49 -50.50
CA ILE A 130 15.19 -27.04 -51.11
C ILE A 130 14.90 -27.69 -52.46
N ASP A 131 15.89 -27.86 -53.33
CA ASP A 131 15.68 -28.44 -54.66
C ASP A 131 15.18 -29.90 -54.56
N ALA A 132 15.76 -30.67 -53.64
CA ALA A 132 15.35 -32.05 -53.39
C ALA A 132 13.96 -32.14 -52.76
N VAL A 133 13.62 -31.20 -51.86
CA VAL A 133 12.30 -31.10 -51.24
C VAL A 133 11.25 -30.71 -52.29
N VAL A 134 11.51 -29.71 -53.13
CA VAL A 134 10.58 -29.26 -54.18
C VAL A 134 10.38 -30.35 -55.24
N ALA A 135 11.45 -31.03 -55.66
CA ALA A 135 11.35 -32.14 -56.60
C ALA A 135 10.48 -33.28 -56.02
N PHE A 136 10.70 -33.61 -54.74
CA PHE A 136 9.88 -34.60 -54.02
C PHE A 136 8.40 -34.18 -53.95
N LEU A 137 8.12 -32.93 -53.56
CA LEU A 137 6.74 -32.41 -53.48
C LEU A 137 6.04 -32.42 -54.84
N LYS A 138 6.73 -32.07 -55.93
CA LYS A 138 6.19 -32.14 -57.30
C LYS A 138 5.88 -33.57 -57.75
N SER A 139 6.57 -34.57 -57.21
CA SER A 139 6.33 -35.99 -57.52
C SER A 139 5.23 -36.65 -56.68
N SER A 140 4.79 -35.98 -55.60
CA SER A 140 3.79 -36.51 -54.67
C SER A 140 2.38 -36.43 -55.27
N LYS A 141 1.52 -37.41 -54.97
CA LYS A 141 0.18 -37.50 -55.58
C LYS A 141 -0.84 -36.54 -54.97
N ASN A 142 -0.72 -36.29 -53.67
CA ASN A 142 -1.60 -35.39 -52.91
C ASN A 142 -0.86 -34.87 -51.66
N VAL A 143 -1.51 -33.99 -50.90
CA VAL A 143 -0.92 -33.34 -49.71
C VAL A 143 -0.58 -34.34 -48.60
N ASP A 144 -1.42 -35.36 -48.41
CA ASP A 144 -1.20 -36.38 -47.36
C ASP A 144 -0.02 -37.32 -47.68
N ASP A 145 0.15 -37.65 -48.96
CA ASP A 145 1.31 -38.39 -49.49
C ASP A 145 2.60 -37.58 -49.32
N ALA A 146 2.55 -36.29 -49.68
CA ALA A 146 3.67 -35.37 -49.47
C ALA A 146 4.05 -35.24 -47.99
N ARG A 147 3.06 -35.10 -47.08
CA ARG A 147 3.29 -35.02 -45.62
C ARG A 147 3.96 -36.30 -45.10
N SER A 148 3.39 -37.45 -45.44
CA SER A 148 3.90 -38.76 -45.00
C SER A 148 5.32 -39.04 -45.52
N GLY A 149 5.59 -38.63 -46.76
CA GLY A 149 6.92 -38.75 -47.35
C GLY A 149 7.95 -37.78 -46.75
N LEU A 150 7.56 -36.54 -46.42
CA LEU A 150 8.43 -35.61 -45.68
C LEU A 150 8.80 -36.17 -44.30
N MET A 151 7.83 -36.74 -43.58
CA MET A 151 8.06 -37.35 -42.28
C MET A 151 9.00 -38.55 -42.36
N SER A 152 8.75 -39.48 -43.28
CA SER A 152 9.55 -40.70 -43.42
C SER A 152 10.96 -40.45 -43.98
N LYS A 153 11.08 -39.66 -45.04
CA LYS A 153 12.35 -39.45 -45.76
C LYS A 153 13.30 -38.50 -45.03
N TYR A 154 12.77 -37.50 -44.34
CA TYR A 154 13.57 -36.49 -43.64
C TYR A 154 13.48 -36.60 -42.12
N SER A 155 12.82 -37.64 -41.58
CA SER A 155 12.63 -37.86 -40.14
C SER A 155 12.03 -36.62 -39.44
N LEU A 156 11.06 -35.99 -40.10
CA LEU A 156 10.38 -34.80 -39.60
C LEU A 156 9.13 -35.18 -38.83
N SER A 157 8.74 -34.38 -37.84
CA SER A 157 7.44 -34.53 -37.20
C SER A 157 6.32 -34.07 -38.12
N GLU A 158 5.10 -34.48 -37.81
CA GLU A 158 3.91 -34.05 -38.57
C GLU A 158 3.77 -32.51 -38.60
N VAL A 159 3.98 -31.84 -37.47
CA VAL A 159 3.95 -30.37 -37.37
C VAL A 159 5.00 -29.71 -38.25
N GLN A 160 6.22 -30.25 -38.32
CA GLN A 160 7.29 -29.74 -39.19
C GLN A 160 6.93 -29.97 -40.67
N ALA A 161 6.43 -31.15 -41.02
CA ALA A 161 6.02 -31.47 -42.39
C ALA A 161 4.91 -30.51 -42.87
N ASN A 162 3.90 -30.26 -42.02
CA ASN A 162 2.86 -29.28 -42.32
C ASN A 162 3.41 -27.86 -42.49
N ALA A 163 4.30 -27.42 -41.60
CA ALA A 163 4.94 -26.11 -41.71
C ALA A 163 5.75 -25.93 -43.00
N ILE A 164 6.38 -27.00 -43.51
CA ILE A 164 7.09 -26.99 -44.80
C ILE A 164 6.10 -26.92 -45.98
N LEU A 165 4.99 -27.67 -45.92
CA LEU A 165 3.94 -27.64 -46.95
C LEU A 165 3.26 -26.26 -47.03
N ASP A 166 3.09 -25.59 -45.90
CA ASP A 166 2.51 -24.25 -45.80
C ASP A 166 3.51 -23.12 -46.12
N MET A 167 4.75 -23.46 -46.46
CA MET A 167 5.80 -22.48 -46.75
C MET A 167 5.49 -21.71 -48.03
N ARG A 168 5.66 -20.38 -47.99
CA ARG A 168 5.54 -19.50 -49.17
C ARG A 168 6.88 -19.35 -49.88
N LEU A 169 6.86 -19.26 -51.21
CA LEU A 169 8.06 -19.09 -52.06
C LEU A 169 8.97 -17.92 -51.65
N GLN A 170 8.42 -16.86 -51.06
CA GLN A 170 9.20 -15.73 -50.54
C GLN A 170 10.25 -16.13 -49.47
N ARG A 171 10.04 -17.25 -48.76
CA ARG A 171 10.98 -17.76 -47.75
C ARG A 171 12.30 -18.25 -48.33
N LEU A 172 12.38 -18.40 -49.65
CA LEU A 172 13.59 -18.78 -50.38
C LEU A 172 14.56 -17.61 -50.55
N ILE A 173 14.11 -16.37 -50.34
CA ILE A 173 14.96 -15.19 -50.43
C ILE A 173 15.99 -15.24 -49.29
N ALA A 174 17.26 -14.97 -49.59
CA ALA A 174 18.36 -15.08 -48.64
C ALA A 174 18.09 -14.36 -47.31
N LEU A 175 17.56 -13.14 -47.37
CA LEU A 175 17.21 -12.35 -46.19
C LEU A 175 16.12 -13.00 -45.33
N GLU A 176 15.14 -13.67 -45.95
CA GLU A 176 14.08 -14.37 -45.21
C GLU A 176 14.58 -15.64 -44.54
N ARG A 177 15.52 -16.34 -45.17
CA ARG A 177 16.23 -17.47 -44.57
C ARG A 177 17.07 -17.03 -43.38
N GLU A 178 17.85 -15.96 -43.52
CA GLU A 178 18.67 -15.42 -42.44
C GLU A 178 17.82 -15.02 -41.21
N LYS A 179 16.62 -14.45 -41.43
CA LYS A 179 15.67 -14.16 -40.35
C LYS A 179 15.23 -15.42 -39.62
N ILE A 180 14.95 -16.52 -40.32
CA ILE A 180 14.55 -17.80 -39.72
C ILE A 180 15.70 -18.37 -38.87
N GLU A 181 16.92 -18.34 -39.39
CA GLU A 181 18.12 -18.81 -38.67
C GLU A 181 18.40 -17.94 -37.43
N THR A 182 18.24 -16.62 -37.56
CA THR A 182 18.38 -15.68 -36.44
C THR A 182 17.31 -15.89 -35.37
N GLU A 183 16.04 -16.05 -35.77
CA GLU A 183 14.93 -16.35 -34.87
C GLU A 183 15.18 -17.65 -34.10
N HIS A 184 15.63 -18.70 -34.80
CA HIS A 184 15.99 -19.97 -34.16
C HIS A 184 17.11 -19.81 -33.15
N LYS A 185 18.18 -19.06 -33.49
CA LYS A 185 19.30 -18.81 -32.57
C LYS A 185 18.84 -18.09 -31.30
N GLN A 186 18.05 -17.03 -31.44
CA GLN A 186 17.51 -16.28 -30.28
C GLN A 186 16.60 -17.15 -29.42
N LEU A 187 15.77 -18.00 -30.02
CA LEU A 187 14.93 -18.94 -29.29
C LEU A 187 15.76 -19.99 -28.54
N MET A 188 16.84 -20.50 -29.13
CA MET A 188 17.72 -21.44 -28.44
C MET A 188 18.42 -20.81 -27.23
N GLU A 189 18.85 -19.55 -27.34
CA GLU A 189 19.38 -18.78 -26.20
C GLU A 189 18.31 -18.63 -25.10
N THR A 190 17.07 -18.29 -25.50
CA THR A 190 15.93 -18.16 -24.59
C THR A 190 15.58 -19.47 -23.89
N ILE A 191 15.51 -20.58 -24.64
CA ILE A 191 15.24 -21.93 -24.12
C ILE A 191 16.32 -22.33 -23.12
N SER A 192 17.59 -22.08 -23.45
CA SER A 192 18.71 -22.36 -22.55
C SER A 192 18.60 -21.58 -21.24
N TRP A 193 18.25 -20.29 -21.33
CA TRP A 193 18.03 -19.45 -20.16
C TRP A 193 16.84 -19.93 -19.32
N LEU A 194 15.69 -20.22 -19.94
CA LEU A 194 14.49 -20.73 -19.26
C LEU A 194 14.75 -22.07 -18.57
N LYS A 195 15.48 -22.99 -19.21
CA LYS A 195 15.89 -24.26 -18.60
C LYS A 195 16.77 -24.04 -17.37
N LYS A 196 17.71 -23.10 -17.44
CA LYS A 196 18.53 -22.72 -16.28
C LYS A 196 17.66 -22.17 -15.14
N VAL A 197 16.76 -21.24 -15.45
CA VAL A 197 15.85 -20.66 -14.45
C VAL A 197 14.99 -21.73 -13.77
N LEU A 198 14.45 -22.67 -14.53
CA LEU A 198 13.61 -23.75 -13.99
C LEU A 198 14.41 -24.80 -13.21
N SER A 199 15.73 -24.90 -13.43
CA SER A 199 16.60 -25.83 -12.71
C SER A 199 17.09 -25.31 -11.35
N ASP A 200 17.08 -24.00 -11.13
CA ASP A 200 17.60 -23.37 -9.91
C ASP A 200 16.58 -22.37 -9.32
N ILE A 201 16.08 -22.68 -8.13
CA ILE A 201 15.13 -21.83 -7.41
C ILE A 201 15.70 -20.44 -7.08
N ASN A 202 17.02 -20.30 -6.98
CA ASN A 202 17.65 -18.99 -6.75
C ASN A 202 17.50 -18.07 -7.96
N GLU A 203 17.50 -18.60 -9.17
CA GLU A 203 17.26 -17.81 -10.39
C GLU A 203 15.82 -17.30 -10.42
N VAL A 204 14.84 -18.13 -10.01
CA VAL A 204 13.44 -17.69 -9.84
C VAL A 204 13.34 -16.56 -8.80
N LEU A 205 14.03 -16.68 -7.67
CA LEU A 205 14.06 -15.64 -6.64
C LEU A 205 14.69 -14.33 -7.13
N LYS A 206 15.73 -14.39 -7.98
CA LYS A 206 16.32 -13.20 -8.60
C LYS A 206 15.30 -12.49 -9.50
N ILE A 207 14.55 -13.23 -10.31
CA ILE A 207 13.49 -12.67 -11.16
C ILE A 207 12.43 -11.97 -10.29
N ILE A 208 11.94 -12.65 -9.24
CA ILE A 208 10.95 -12.06 -8.33
C ILE A 208 11.48 -10.78 -7.70
N LYS A 209 12.72 -10.78 -7.22
CA LYS A 209 13.35 -9.58 -6.63
C LYS A 209 13.41 -8.43 -7.63
N GLN A 210 13.86 -8.70 -8.85
CA GLN A 210 13.97 -7.68 -9.90
C GLN A 210 12.60 -7.08 -10.24
N GLU A 211 11.58 -7.92 -10.43
CA GLU A 211 10.21 -7.45 -10.69
C GLU A 211 9.64 -6.62 -9.52
N LEU A 212 9.90 -7.01 -8.27
CA LEU A 212 9.46 -6.25 -7.11
C LEU A 212 10.16 -4.89 -7.00
N LEU A 213 11.44 -4.80 -7.37
CA LEU A 213 12.16 -3.54 -7.45
C LEU A 213 11.60 -2.63 -8.54
N GLU A 214 11.29 -3.19 -9.72
CA GLU A 214 10.66 -2.42 -10.80
C GLU A 214 9.28 -1.91 -10.40
N ILE A 215 8.48 -2.72 -9.69
CA ILE A 215 7.18 -2.28 -9.14
C ILE A 215 7.38 -1.17 -8.12
N LYS A 216 8.37 -1.29 -7.23
CA LYS A 216 8.69 -0.25 -6.25
C LYS A 216 9.08 1.05 -6.94
N ASP A 217 9.93 1.00 -7.96
CA ASP A 217 10.41 2.20 -8.65
C ASP A 217 9.29 2.87 -9.47
N LYS A 218 8.35 2.07 -10.00
CA LYS A 218 7.23 2.57 -10.80
C LYS A 218 6.06 3.10 -9.97
N TYR A 219 5.79 2.52 -8.81
CA TYR A 219 4.58 2.79 -8.03
C TYR A 219 4.83 3.24 -6.59
N GLY A 220 6.09 3.36 -6.17
CA GLY A 220 6.44 3.79 -4.82
C GLY A 220 6.10 5.25 -4.56
N ASP A 221 5.66 5.56 -3.34
CA ASP A 221 5.39 6.90 -2.86
C ASP A 221 6.07 7.17 -1.51
N SER A 222 6.14 8.45 -1.13
CA SER A 222 6.64 8.86 0.17
C SER A 222 5.62 8.56 1.27
N ARG A 223 6.10 8.19 2.45
CA ARG A 223 5.25 7.96 3.62
C ARG A 223 4.44 9.23 3.96
N LYS A 224 3.13 9.07 4.15
CA LYS A 224 2.22 10.16 4.55
C LYS A 224 2.00 10.24 6.06
N THR A 225 2.00 9.09 6.74
CA THR A 225 1.78 9.02 8.19
C THR A 225 3.08 9.08 8.97
N VAL A 226 3.07 9.76 10.10
CA VAL A 226 4.17 9.76 11.07
C VAL A 226 3.83 8.80 12.20
N ILE A 227 4.81 7.97 12.59
CA ILE A 227 4.71 7.16 13.80
C ILE A 227 5.51 7.89 14.88
N ILE A 228 4.82 8.26 15.95
CA ILE A 228 5.41 8.80 17.17
C ILE A 228 5.37 7.70 18.24
N ASP A 229 6.34 7.73 19.15
CA ASP A 229 6.28 6.88 20.34
C ASP A 229 5.06 7.30 21.17
N ALA A 230 4.43 6.34 21.85
CA ALA A 230 3.28 6.63 22.69
C ALA A 230 3.70 7.60 23.81
N GLU A 231 3.08 8.78 23.84
CA GLU A 231 3.04 9.58 25.06
C GLU A 231 2.25 8.81 26.11
N ASP A 232 2.62 8.94 27.39
CA ASP A 232 1.86 8.36 28.50
C ASP A 232 0.37 8.74 28.40
N GLU A 233 -0.52 7.85 28.85
CA GLU A 233 -1.97 8.13 28.88
C GLU A 233 -2.22 9.52 29.48
N ARG A 234 -2.87 10.41 28.72
CA ARG A 234 -3.17 11.76 29.21
C ARG A 234 -4.05 11.64 30.46
N PRO A 235 -3.56 12.11 31.62
CA PRO A 235 -4.31 12.01 32.85
C PRO A 235 -5.54 12.93 32.78
N LEU A 236 -6.60 12.60 33.52
CA LEU A 236 -7.88 13.33 33.46
C LEU A 236 -7.69 14.83 33.78
N GLU A 237 -6.70 15.14 34.62
CA GLU A 237 -6.30 16.48 35.02
C GLU A 237 -5.89 17.36 33.83
N ALA A 238 -5.39 16.77 32.73
CA ALA A 238 -5.03 17.49 31.51
C ALA A 238 -6.24 18.06 30.74
N LEU A 239 -7.47 17.66 31.13
CA LEU A 239 -8.72 18.21 30.61
C LEU A 239 -9.20 19.45 31.36
N ILE A 240 -8.54 19.82 32.46
CA ILE A 240 -8.96 20.92 33.33
C ILE A 240 -7.90 22.02 33.27
N PRO A 241 -8.30 23.30 33.10
CA PRO A 241 -7.35 24.41 33.15
C PRO A 241 -6.71 24.51 34.54
N ASN A 242 -5.38 24.65 34.56
CA ASN A 242 -4.62 24.88 35.78
C ASN A 242 -4.63 26.38 36.11
N ASP A 243 -5.65 26.81 36.85
CA ASP A 243 -5.78 28.21 37.27
C ASP A 243 -4.92 28.50 38.50
N GLU A 244 -4.09 29.55 38.44
CA GLU A 244 -3.41 30.07 39.61
C GLU A 244 -4.43 30.66 40.59
N VAL A 245 -4.49 30.10 41.81
CA VAL A 245 -5.44 30.50 42.84
C VAL A 245 -4.75 30.73 44.17
N VAL A 246 -5.27 31.69 44.92
CA VAL A 246 -4.91 31.92 46.32
C VAL A 246 -5.91 31.17 47.18
N ILE A 247 -5.42 30.21 47.96
CA ILE A 247 -6.20 29.51 48.97
C ILE A 247 -5.95 30.20 50.31
N THR A 248 -7.02 30.69 50.91
CA THR A 248 -7.02 31.36 52.19
C THR A 248 -7.73 30.50 53.22
N ILE A 249 -7.08 30.27 54.36
CA ILE A 249 -7.63 29.49 55.47
C ILE A 249 -7.70 30.42 56.68
N THR A 250 -8.90 30.65 57.22
CA THR A 250 -9.05 31.46 58.45
C THR A 250 -8.75 30.62 59.69
N ASN A 251 -8.48 31.29 60.82
CA ASN A 251 -8.25 30.62 62.10
C ASN A 251 -9.47 29.77 62.57
N LYS A 252 -10.69 30.12 62.15
CA LYS A 252 -11.91 29.32 62.41
C LYS A 252 -12.09 28.15 61.42
N GLY A 253 -11.13 27.92 60.52
CA GLY A 253 -11.14 26.81 59.57
C GLY A 253 -11.96 27.06 58.31
N TYR A 254 -12.34 28.31 58.01
CA TYR A 254 -12.98 28.62 56.74
C TYR A 254 -11.95 28.61 55.62
N VAL A 255 -12.19 27.75 54.62
CA VAL A 255 -11.35 27.67 53.42
C VAL A 255 -12.05 28.40 52.29
N LYS A 256 -11.35 29.38 51.71
CA LYS A 256 -11.82 30.13 50.53
C LYS A 256 -10.79 30.04 49.42
N ARG A 257 -11.25 29.74 48.21
CA ARG A 257 -10.46 29.81 46.96
C ARG A 257 -10.79 31.10 46.25
N VAL A 258 -9.78 31.88 45.89
CA VAL A 258 -9.92 33.12 45.10
C VAL A 258 -8.94 33.04 43.92
N SER A 259 -9.37 33.47 42.73
CA SER A 259 -8.47 33.53 41.57
C SER A 259 -7.34 34.53 41.83
N LEU A 260 -6.11 34.24 41.38
CA LEU A 260 -4.99 35.17 41.52
C LEU A 260 -5.27 36.52 40.83
N THR A 261 -6.06 36.51 39.76
CA THR A 261 -6.48 37.72 39.02
C THR A 261 -7.40 38.62 39.86
N GLU A 262 -8.24 38.03 40.72
CA GLU A 262 -9.10 38.76 41.66
C GLU A 262 -8.34 39.17 42.94
N TYR A 263 -7.25 38.46 43.25
CA TYR A 263 -6.40 38.73 44.40
C TYR A 263 -5.33 39.81 44.07
N HIS A 264 -5.76 41.06 44.02
CA HIS A 264 -4.84 42.18 43.81
C HIS A 264 -3.96 42.43 45.05
N SER A 265 -2.63 42.37 44.87
CA SER A 265 -1.67 42.89 45.83
C SER A 265 -1.76 44.42 45.88
N GLN A 266 -2.38 44.98 46.93
CA GLN A 266 -2.18 46.39 47.29
C GLN A 266 -0.95 46.53 48.19
N ASN A 267 0.01 47.36 47.76
CA ASN A 267 1.28 47.68 48.43
C ASN A 267 1.12 48.55 49.70
N ARG A 268 0.06 48.33 50.48
CA ARG A 268 -0.16 48.97 51.78
C ARG A 268 -0.43 47.88 52.81
N GLY A 269 0.45 47.76 53.79
CA GLY A 269 0.42 46.76 54.86
C GLY A 269 -1.01 46.42 55.29
N GLY A 270 -1.36 45.15 55.13
CA GLY A 270 -2.72 44.62 55.15
C GLY A 270 -3.56 45.06 56.34
N LYS A 271 -4.35 46.11 56.14
CA LYS A 271 -5.55 46.42 56.92
C LYS A 271 -6.62 46.85 55.94
N GLY A 272 -7.48 45.91 55.55
CA GLY A 272 -8.65 46.19 54.74
C GLY A 272 -8.53 45.72 53.29
N VAL A 273 -8.37 44.41 53.09
CA VAL A 273 -8.88 43.79 51.86
C VAL A 273 -10.24 43.24 52.22
N ILE A 274 -11.32 43.90 51.76
CA ILE A 274 -12.67 43.32 51.78
C ILE A 274 -12.69 42.26 50.66
N GLY A 275 -11.97 41.16 50.92
CA GLY A 275 -11.99 39.98 50.06
C GLY A 275 -13.14 39.05 50.44
N THR A 276 -13.73 39.21 51.62
CA THR A 276 -14.77 38.32 52.18
C THR A 276 -15.57 39.06 53.26
N ASP A 277 -16.90 39.01 53.21
CA ASP A 277 -17.75 39.33 54.38
C ASP A 277 -17.49 38.27 55.45
N THR A 278 -16.60 38.59 56.40
CA THR A 278 -16.38 37.77 57.59
C THR A 278 -17.43 38.16 58.62
N LYS A 279 -18.11 37.17 59.22
CA LYS A 279 -18.83 37.40 60.48
C LYS A 279 -17.81 37.92 61.51
N GLU A 280 -18.22 38.91 62.30
CA GLU A 280 -17.37 39.64 63.24
C GLU A 280 -16.32 38.73 63.93
N GLU A 281 -15.05 39.17 63.86
CA GLU A 281 -13.86 38.55 64.46
C GLU A 281 -13.34 37.24 63.82
N ASP A 282 -13.19 37.17 62.50
CA ASP A 282 -12.37 36.13 61.85
C ASP A 282 -11.26 36.74 61.00
N PHE A 283 -10.06 36.16 61.06
CA PHE A 283 -8.86 36.66 60.38
C PHE A 283 -8.18 35.57 59.55
N VAL A 284 -7.54 36.02 58.48
CA VAL A 284 -6.76 35.25 57.50
C VAL A 284 -5.29 35.28 57.88
#